data_AF-A0A3M4Q1C7-F1
#
_entry.id   AF-A0A3M4Q1C7-F1
#
_cell.length_a   1.000
_cell.length_b   1.000
_cell.length_c   1.000
_cell.angle_alpha   90.00
_cell.angle_beta   90.00
_cell.angle_gamma   90.00
#
_symmetry.space_group_name_H-M   'P 1'
#
loop_
_entity.id
_entity.type
_entity.pdbx_description
1 polymer ?
#
loop_
_entity_poly.entity_id
_entity_poly.type
_entity_poly.pdbx_seq_one_letter_code
_entity_poly.pdbx_strand_id
1 'polypeptide(L)' 'MENGVTICGPTNLAGAVAADASALYARNLLDFLKLVFTKEGQFEINLEDDIVAACLMCRDGQVIRKNA' A
#
# COMPACT_ATOMS: atom_id res chain seq x y z
N MET A 1 -12.00 -2.71 38.51
CA MET A 1 -12.25 -3.66 37.39
C MET A 1 -13.53 -4.42 37.73
N GLU A 2 -14.69 -3.78 37.59
CA GLU A 2 -15.97 -4.46 37.79
C GLU A 2 -16.30 -5.22 36.51
N ASN A 3 -16.61 -6.52 36.61
CA ASN A 3 -17.07 -7.44 35.55
C ASN A 3 -16.01 -8.24 34.75
N GLY A 4 -14.71 -8.13 35.02
CA GLY A 4 -13.70 -9.00 34.40
C GLY A 4 -13.53 -8.87 32.87
N VAL A 5 -14.06 -7.81 32.26
CA VAL A 5 -13.95 -7.54 30.82
C VAL A 5 -12.68 -6.74 30.50
N THR A 6 -11.95 -7.16 29.46
CA THR A 6 -10.81 -6.42 28.89
C THR A 6 -11.16 -5.86 27.52
N ILE A 7 -10.99 -4.56 27.32
CA ILE A 7 -11.15 -3.89 26.02
C ILE A 7 -9.77 -3.67 25.42
N CYS A 8 -9.47 -4.34 24.30
CA CYS A 8 -8.20 -4.20 23.58
C CYS A 8 -8.36 -3.24 22.39
N GLY A 9 -7.62 -2.13 22.39
CA GLY A 9 -7.64 -1.14 21.31
C GLY A 9 -6.24 -0.74 20.80
N PRO A 10 -5.39 -1.69 20.36
CA PRO A 10 -4.11 -1.34 19.78
C PRO A 10 -4.31 -0.61 18.44
N THR A 11 -3.61 0.50 18.23
CA THR A 11 -3.71 1.31 17.00
C THR A 11 -2.82 0.81 15.87
N ASN A 12 -1.78 0.04 16.18
CA ASN A 12 -0.85 -0.54 15.22
C ASN A 12 -0.62 -2.04 15.50
N LEU A 13 -1.65 -2.85 15.25
CA LEU A 13 -1.57 -4.30 15.45
C LEU A 13 -0.52 -4.96 14.53
N ALA A 14 -0.35 -4.45 13.31
CA ALA A 14 0.69 -4.95 12.39
C ALA A 14 2.10 -4.77 12.97
N GLY A 15 2.34 -3.69 13.72
CA GLY A 15 3.59 -3.46 14.44
C GLY A 15 3.89 -4.51 15.51
N ALA A 16 2.87 -5.19 16.06
CA ALA A 16 3.08 -6.29 17.01
C ALA A 16 3.62 -7.56 16.34
N VAL A 17 3.52 -7.67 15.01
CA VAL A 17 4.02 -8.78 14.18
C VAL A 17 4.88 -8.24 13.04
N ALA A 18 5.80 -7.32 13.39
CA ALA A 18 6.53 -6.50 12.42
C ALA A 18 7.31 -7.31 11.37
N ALA A 19 7.89 -8.45 11.72
CA ALA A 19 8.65 -9.28 10.78
C ALA A 19 7.75 -9.81 9.65
N ASP A 20 6.62 -10.43 10.00
CA ASP A 20 5.68 -10.98 9.02
C ASP A 20 4.96 -9.87 8.25
N ALA A 21 4.53 -8.82 8.94
CA ALA A 21 3.89 -7.67 8.31
C ALA A 21 4.81 -7.01 7.26
N SER A 22 6.10 -6.86 7.57
CA SER A 22 7.08 -6.29 6.65
C SER A 22 7.30 -7.20 5.43
N ALA A 23 7.41 -8.51 5.63
CA ALA A 23 7.57 -9.47 4.55
C ALA A 23 6.37 -9.47 3.58
N LEU A 24 5.15 -9.42 4.12
CA LEU A 24 3.93 -9.34 3.32
C LEU A 24 3.81 -8.01 2.57
N TYR A 25 4.11 -6.89 3.24
CA TYR A 25 4.09 -5.57 2.61
C TYR A 25 5.14 -5.44 1.50
N ALA A 26 6.35 -5.95 1.73
CA ALA A 26 7.41 -5.97 0.72
C ALA A 26 7.01 -6.78 -0.52
N ARG A 27 6.30 -7.90 -0.33
CA ARG A 27 5.76 -8.68 -1.45
C ARG A 27 4.71 -7.90 -2.23
N ASN A 28 3.76 -7.26 -1.55
CA ASN A 28 2.75 -6.43 -2.20
C ASN A 28 3.39 -5.28 -3.01
N LEU A 29 4.41 -4.61 -2.45
CA LEU A 29 5.14 -3.55 -3.14
C LEU A 29 5.88 -4.11 -4.35
N LEU A 30 6.60 -5.22 -4.21
CA LEU A 30 7.33 -5.84 -5.33
C LEU A 30 6.39 -6.24 -6.46
N ASP A 31 5.22 -6.80 -6.15
CA ASP A 31 4.24 -7.19 -7.15
C ASP A 31 3.65 -5.97 -7.87
N PHE A 32 3.38 -4.87 -7.15
CA PHE A 32 2.98 -3.61 -7.76
C PHE A 32 4.10 -3.00 -8.62
N LEU A 33 5.36 -3.06 -8.18
CA LEU A 33 6.50 -2.51 -8.94
C LEU A 33 6.67 -3.17 -10.31
N LYS A 34 6.28 -4.45 -10.46
CA LYS A 34 6.29 -5.13 -11.76
C LYS A 34 5.32 -4.52 -12.77
N LEU A 35 4.31 -3.77 -12.33
CA LEU A 35 3.37 -3.07 -13.21
C LEU A 35 3.89 -1.72 -13.68
N VAL A 36 4.83 -1.11 -12.94
CA VAL A 36 5.36 0.25 -13.21
C VAL A 36 6.81 0.26 -13.68
N PHE A 37 7.42 -0.90 -13.82
CA PHE A 37 8.74 -1.06 -14.43
C PHE A 37 8.64 -1.98 -15.64
N THR A 38 9.27 -1.57 -16.74
CA THR A 38 9.42 -2.43 -17.91
C THR A 38 10.39 -3.59 -17.60
N LYS A 39 10.42 -4.60 -18.47
CA LYS A 39 11.35 -5.73 -18.32
C LYS A 39 12.82 -5.31 -18.39
N GLU A 40 13.09 -4.18 -19.04
CA GLU A 40 14.40 -3.53 -19.18
C GLU A 40 14.74 -2.64 -17.97
N GLY A 41 13.86 -2.57 -16.97
CA GLY A 41 14.05 -1.80 -15.74
C GLY A 41 13.77 -0.30 -15.90
N GLN A 42 13.10 0.12 -16.97
CA GLN A 42 12.68 1.51 -17.13
C GLN A 42 11.42 1.78 -16.32
N PHE A 43 11.37 2.94 -15.65
CA PHE A 43 10.17 3.35 -14.93
C PHE A 43 9.14 3.90 -15.92
N GLU A 44 7.95 3.30 -15.92
CA GLU A 44 6.86 3.63 -16.82
C GLU A 44 5.52 3.57 -16.07
N ILE A 45 4.77 4.67 -16.10
CA ILE A 45 3.41 4.70 -15.52
C ILE A 45 2.41 4.42 -16.65
N ASN A 46 2.02 3.16 -16.78
CA ASN A 46 0.97 2.75 -17.71
C ASN A 46 -0.41 3.11 -17.14
N LEU A 47 -1.05 4.15 -17.68
CA LEU A 47 -2.38 4.61 -17.25
C LEU A 47 -3.53 3.75 -17.79
N GLU A 48 -3.26 2.83 -18.71
CA GLU A 48 -4.24 1.84 -19.20
C GLU A 48 -4.35 0.63 -18.27
N ASP A 49 -3.40 0.44 -17.36
CA ASP A 49 -3.49 -0.57 -16.31
C ASP A 49 -4.38 -0.05 -15.17
N ASP A 50 -5.51 -0.73 -14.92
CA ASP A 50 -6.50 -0.31 -13.93
C ASP A 50 -5.93 -0.21 -12.51
N ILE A 51 -4.93 -1.03 -12.15
CA ILE A 51 -4.32 -1.02 -10.82
C ILE A 51 -3.41 0.20 -10.68
N VAL A 52 -2.56 0.45 -11.68
CA VAL A 52 -1.69 1.65 -11.71
C VAL A 52 -2.54 2.91 -11.72
N ALA A 53 -3.56 2.96 -12.57
CA ALA A 53 -4.50 4.06 -12.64
C ALA A 53 -5.24 4.26 -11.32
N ALA A 54 -5.62 3.20 -10.60
CA ALA A 54 -6.27 3.25 -9.27
C ALA A 54 -5.36 3.74 -8.13
N CYS A 55 -4.06 3.46 -8.19
CA CYS A 55 -3.11 3.89 -7.17
C CYS A 55 -2.57 5.31 -7.37
N LEU A 56 -2.68 5.90 -8.57
CA LEU A 56 -2.13 7.22 -8.86
C LEU A 56 -2.91 8.35 -8.17
N MET A 57 -2.27 9.03 -7.22
CA MET A 57 -2.87 10.15 -6.46
C MET A 57 -2.51 11.53 -7.04
N CYS A 58 -1.25 11.71 -7.46
CA CYS A 58 -0.74 12.97 -7.99
C CYS A 58 0.29 12.72 -9.09
N ARG A 59 0.37 13.65 -10.05
CA ARG A 59 1.36 13.64 -11.14
C ARG A 59 1.59 15.07 -11.61
N ASP A 60 2.84 15.40 -11.94
CA ASP A 60 3.23 16.70 -12.51
C ASP A 60 2.75 17.93 -11.69
N GLY A 61 2.87 17.83 -10.36
CA GLY A 61 2.45 18.88 -9.43
C GLY A 61 0.93 19.02 -9.26
N GLN A 62 0.14 18.13 -9.87
CA GLN A 62 -1.32 18.15 -9.82
C GLN A 62 -1.86 16.95 -9.05
N VAL A 63 -2.92 17.19 -8.27
CA VAL A 63 -3.70 16.13 -7.64
C VAL A 63 -4.61 15.52 -8.70
N ILE A 64 -4.41 14.24 -9.00
CA ILE A 64 -5.18 13.48 -9.99
C ILE A 64 -6.42 12.86 -9.34
N ARG A 65 -6.29 12.36 -8.10
CA ARG A 65 -7.42 11.89 -7.30
C ARG A 65 -7.60 12.69 -6.03
N LYS A 66 -8.86 13.02 -5.75
CA LYS A 66 -9.33 13.42 -4.43
C LYS A 66 -10.12 12.22 -3.89
N ASN A 67 -9.72 11.69 -2.74
CA ASN A 67 -10.52 10.66 -2.06
C ASN A 67 -11.90 11.25 -1.77
N ALA A 68 -12.95 10.55 -2.19
CA ALA A 68 -14.33 10.89 -1.83
C ALA A 68 -14.61 10.52 -0.38
#